data_AF-A0A1V4VWT7-F1
#
_entry.id   AF-A0A1V4VWT7-F1
#
_cell.length_a   1.000
_cell.length_b   1.000
_cell.length_c   1.000
_cell.angle_alpha   90.00
_cell.angle_beta   90.00
_cell.angle_gamma   90.00
#
_symmetry.space_group_name_H-M   'P 1'
#
loop_
_entity.id
_entity.type
_entity.pdbx_description
1 polymer ?
#
loop_
_entity_poly.entity_id
_entity_poly.type
_entity_poly.pdbx_seq_one_letter_code
_entity_poly.pdbx_strand_id
1 'polypeptide(L)'
;MAIFLQTVSAKLGIATGSNLPEMCSKIFSRKVNWFFWTAAEIAAMATDLAEFLGGALGLYLLFHIPLVYAGLLTGVLTFIIIYMEKYGQRAVEIIIACLVAVICIAYGIELFLAKPDWIQVGFHTLMPSLPNGEAVLIAVGMLGATVMPHVIYLHSQLVQCRKTPETDSQKHMHFKLERLDIVLAMNIAFLVNAAMVVVSASVFFTQGMEVESIEQAHQSLAPLLGSFSSGAFAIALLASGLSSSAVGTLAGQTIMKGFVNLKLPMIVTRLVTMVPAMIIIALGINPIKALVVSQVVLSFALPVAIIPLMLLTRRKDIMGTLVNRPLTNITGWIITTLIISLNTVLLYLTFTGIA
;
A
#
# COMPACT_ATOMS: atom_id res chain seq x y z
N MET A 1 -1.67 -9.30 9.53
CA MET A 1 -0.21 -9.33 9.29
C MET A 1 0.38 -7.92 9.16
N ALA A 2 -0.23 -7.03 8.37
CA ALA A 2 0.19 -5.64 8.22
C ALA A 2 0.39 -4.90 9.55
N ILE A 3 -0.59 -4.93 10.47
CA ILE A 3 -0.50 -4.33 11.82
C ILE A 3 0.77 -4.78 12.55
N PHE A 4 1.09 -6.08 12.50
CA PHE A 4 2.25 -6.63 13.18
C PHE A 4 3.55 -6.09 12.57
N LEU A 5 3.70 -6.15 11.24
CA LEU A 5 4.91 -5.69 10.55
C LEU A 5 5.11 -4.18 10.72
N GLN A 6 4.05 -3.39 10.62
CA GLN A 6 4.11 -1.95 10.86
C GLN A 6 4.44 -1.62 12.31
N THR A 7 3.86 -2.34 13.28
CA THR A 7 4.20 -2.16 14.70
C THR A 7 5.68 -2.47 14.96
N VAL A 8 6.23 -3.50 14.33
CA VAL A 8 7.65 -3.86 14.45
C VAL A 8 8.55 -2.82 13.77
N SER A 9 8.14 -2.28 12.62
CA SER A 9 8.84 -1.18 11.93
C SER A 9 8.84 0.12 12.74
N ALA A 10 7.69 0.51 13.27
CA ALA A 10 7.55 1.66 14.17
C ALA A 10 8.43 1.48 15.41
N LYS A 11 8.44 0.28 15.99
CA LYS A 11 9.29 -0.04 17.15
C LYS A 11 10.78 0.15 16.84
N LEU A 12 11.25 -0.27 15.67
CA LEU A 12 12.63 -0.05 15.23
C LEU A 12 12.96 1.44 15.17
N GLY A 13 12.08 2.25 14.56
CA GLY A 13 12.25 3.70 14.47
C GLY A 13 12.32 4.38 15.85
N ILE A 14 11.45 4.00 16.78
CA ILE A 14 11.43 4.54 18.16
C ILE A 14 12.66 4.11 18.96
N ALA A 15 13.08 2.85 18.82
CA ALA A 15 14.19 2.30 19.60
C ALA A 15 15.54 2.88 19.19
N THR A 16 15.77 2.96 17.87
CA THR A 16 17.08 3.31 17.30
C THR A 16 17.23 4.78 16.95
N GLY A 17 16.12 5.51 16.78
CA GLY A 17 16.14 6.88 16.25
C GLY A 17 16.66 6.98 14.82
N SER A 18 16.66 5.87 14.07
CA SER A 18 17.05 5.81 12.66
C SER A 18 16.05 4.96 11.89
N ASN A 19 15.87 5.23 10.60
CA ASN A 19 14.92 4.47 9.79
C ASN A 19 15.51 3.10 9.41
N LEU A 20 14.65 2.18 8.95
CA LEU A 20 15.07 0.82 8.58
C LEU A 20 16.18 0.83 7.50
N PRO A 21 16.08 1.62 6.40
CA PRO A 21 17.15 1.69 5.40
C PRO A 21 18.49 2.20 5.96
N GLU A 22 18.49 3.22 6.83
CA GLU A 22 19.70 3.73 7.50
C GLU A 22 20.34 2.68 8.41
N MET A 23 19.53 1.92 9.17
CA MET A 23 20.04 0.81 9.98
C MET A 23 20.64 -0.30 9.13
N CYS A 24 20.00 -0.63 8.01
CA CYS A 24 20.55 -1.57 7.05
C CYS A 24 21.89 -1.09 6.48
N SER A 25 22.00 0.21 6.15
CA SER A 25 23.23 0.81 5.63
C SER A 25 24.38 0.82 6.64
N LYS A 26 24.08 0.96 7.94
CA LYS A 26 25.11 0.89 9.01
C LYS A 26 25.61 -0.53 9.31
N ILE A 27 24.82 -1.56 9.02
CA ILE A 27 25.09 -2.94 9.47
C ILE A 27 25.51 -3.86 8.32
N PHE A 28 24.91 -3.71 7.14
CA PHE A 28 25.20 -4.54 5.97
C PHE A 28 26.31 -3.94 5.11
N SER A 29 26.95 -4.77 4.30
CA SER A 29 27.99 -4.32 3.37
C SER A 29 27.40 -3.49 2.23
N ARG A 30 28.22 -2.62 1.63
CA ARG A 30 27.80 -1.72 0.55
C ARG A 30 27.16 -2.44 -0.64
N LYS A 31 27.58 -3.67 -0.96
CA LYS A 31 27.01 -4.48 -2.06
C LYS A 31 25.58 -4.94 -1.76
N VAL A 32 25.35 -5.45 -0.55
CA VAL A 32 24.01 -5.89 -0.10
C VAL A 32 23.06 -4.69 -0.03
N ASN A 33 23.58 -3.56 0.41
CA ASN A 33 22.83 -2.33 0.52
C ASN A 33 22.37 -1.78 -0.85
N TRP A 34 23.23 -1.88 -1.87
CA TRP A 34 22.83 -1.60 -3.26
C TRP A 34 21.74 -2.55 -3.75
N PHE A 35 21.83 -3.84 -3.42
CA PHE A 35 20.78 -4.80 -3.74
C PHE A 35 19.43 -4.46 -3.08
N PHE A 36 19.44 -4.11 -1.79
CA PHE A 36 18.24 -3.68 -1.07
C PHE A 36 17.65 -2.39 -1.64
N TRP A 37 18.50 -1.42 -1.99
CA TRP A 37 18.06 -0.20 -2.65
C TRP A 37 17.37 -0.50 -3.98
N THR A 38 18.00 -1.27 -4.87
CA THR A 38 17.41 -1.59 -6.18
C THR A 38 16.08 -2.30 -6.04
N ALA A 39 15.97 -3.28 -5.14
CA ALA A 39 14.72 -3.99 -4.89
C ALA A 39 13.62 -3.07 -4.34
N ALA A 40 13.97 -2.19 -3.39
CA ALA A 40 13.03 -1.25 -2.79
C ALA A 40 12.57 -0.17 -3.76
N GLU A 41 13.48 0.34 -4.61
CA GLU A 41 13.16 1.33 -5.65
C GLU A 41 12.25 0.73 -6.73
N ILE A 42 12.53 -0.50 -7.18
CA ILE A 42 11.66 -1.22 -8.12
C ILE A 42 10.26 -1.45 -7.52
N ALA A 43 10.17 -1.79 -6.23
CA ALA A 43 8.89 -1.93 -5.53
C ALA A 43 8.12 -0.60 -5.45
N ALA A 44 8.83 0.50 -5.20
CA ALA A 44 8.25 1.84 -5.17
C ALA A 44 7.74 2.24 -6.55
N MET A 45 8.50 1.99 -7.64
CA MET A 45 8.06 2.21 -9.01
C MET A 45 6.82 1.39 -9.38
N ALA A 46 6.79 0.11 -9.02
CA ALA A 46 5.64 -0.75 -9.26
C ALA A 46 4.40 -0.25 -8.50
N THR A 47 4.56 0.17 -7.26
CA THR A 47 3.47 0.76 -6.49
C THR A 47 2.98 2.05 -7.15
N ASP A 48 3.89 2.96 -7.49
CA ASP A 48 3.55 4.25 -8.13
C ASP A 48 2.79 4.03 -9.44
N LEU A 49 3.13 2.98 -10.19
CA LEU A 49 2.36 2.58 -11.36
C LEU A 49 0.89 2.25 -11.04
N ALA A 50 0.64 1.46 -9.99
CA ALA A 50 -0.72 1.10 -9.58
C ALA A 50 -1.52 2.33 -9.13
N GLU A 51 -0.89 3.20 -8.34
CA GLU A 51 -1.49 4.42 -7.81
C GLU A 51 -1.75 5.46 -8.90
N PHE A 52 -0.81 5.61 -9.82
CA PHE A 52 -0.92 6.52 -10.94
C PHE A 52 -2.02 6.10 -11.91
N LEU A 53 -2.11 4.80 -12.21
CA LEU A 53 -3.21 4.26 -13.00
C LEU A 53 -4.55 4.49 -12.31
N GLY A 54 -4.66 4.27 -11.00
CA GLY A 54 -5.86 4.58 -10.22
C GLY A 54 -6.25 6.06 -10.30
N GLY A 55 -5.29 6.97 -10.14
CA GLY A 55 -5.53 8.40 -10.28
C GLY A 55 -5.99 8.81 -11.69
N ALA A 56 -5.37 8.26 -12.71
CA ALA A 56 -5.71 8.52 -14.12
C ALA A 56 -7.09 7.95 -14.48
N LEU A 57 -7.40 6.73 -14.05
CA LEU A 57 -8.71 6.12 -14.24
C LEU A 57 -9.81 6.91 -13.52
N GLY A 58 -9.54 7.45 -12.33
CA GLY A 58 -10.53 8.25 -11.59
C GLY A 58 -10.91 9.51 -12.36
N LEU A 59 -9.92 10.21 -12.94
CA LEU A 59 -10.14 11.37 -13.81
C LEU A 59 -10.82 11.00 -15.13
N TYR A 60 -10.40 9.89 -15.74
CA TYR A 60 -11.01 9.36 -16.96
C TYR A 60 -12.50 9.09 -16.75
N LEU A 61 -12.87 8.45 -15.64
CA LEU A 61 -14.25 8.10 -15.31
C LEU A 61 -15.08 9.32 -14.92
N LEU A 62 -14.50 10.29 -14.20
CA LEU A 62 -15.22 11.47 -13.72
C LEU A 62 -15.48 12.50 -14.83
N PHE A 63 -14.46 12.82 -15.63
CA PHE A 63 -14.52 13.87 -16.64
C PHE A 63 -14.71 13.35 -18.08
N HIS A 64 -14.74 12.03 -18.27
CA HIS A 64 -14.87 11.39 -19.59
C HIS A 64 -13.79 11.85 -20.59
N ILE A 65 -12.61 12.21 -20.09
CA ILE A 65 -11.45 12.64 -20.89
C ILE A 65 -10.59 11.42 -21.27
N PRO A 66 -9.90 11.40 -22.42
CA PRO A 66 -9.07 10.25 -22.81
C PRO A 66 -7.96 9.95 -21.80
N LEU A 67 -7.65 8.66 -21.58
CA LEU A 67 -6.75 8.18 -20.53
C LEU A 67 -5.36 8.83 -20.55
N VAL A 68 -4.83 9.17 -21.73
CA VAL A 68 -3.54 9.85 -21.88
C VAL A 68 -3.57 11.26 -21.27
N TYR A 69 -4.65 12.01 -21.52
CA TYR A 69 -4.84 13.34 -20.92
C TYR A 69 -5.14 13.25 -19.43
N ALA A 70 -5.91 12.24 -19.02
CA ALA A 70 -6.18 11.96 -17.62
C ALA A 70 -4.87 11.68 -16.86
N GLY A 71 -3.99 10.83 -17.40
CA GLY A 71 -2.68 10.55 -16.84
C GLY A 71 -1.80 11.81 -16.76
N LEU A 72 -1.74 12.61 -17.81
CA LEU A 72 -0.98 13.87 -17.77
C LEU A 72 -1.50 14.82 -16.68
N LEU A 73 -2.81 14.93 -16.53
CA LEU A 73 -3.45 15.74 -15.48
C LEU A 73 -3.19 15.16 -14.08
N THR A 74 -3.25 13.84 -13.90
CA THR A 74 -2.82 13.17 -12.65
C THR A 74 -1.38 13.52 -12.33
N GLY A 75 -0.49 13.51 -13.32
CA GLY A 75 0.91 13.94 -13.17
C GLY A 75 1.01 15.34 -12.58
N VAL A 76 0.33 16.30 -13.21
CA VAL A 76 0.30 17.70 -12.74
C VAL A 76 -0.26 17.79 -11.32
N LEU A 77 -1.37 17.11 -11.01
CA LEU A 77 -1.96 17.09 -9.66
C LEU A 77 -0.99 16.53 -8.61
N THR A 78 -0.30 15.43 -8.93
CA THR A 78 0.70 14.85 -8.01
C THR A 78 1.86 15.80 -7.77
N PHE A 79 2.34 16.52 -8.79
CA PHE A 79 3.35 17.57 -8.62
C PHE A 79 2.87 18.71 -7.71
N ILE A 80 1.60 19.12 -7.82
CA ILE A 80 1.01 20.15 -6.96
C ILE A 80 1.00 19.70 -5.50
N ILE A 81 0.60 18.45 -5.24
CA ILE A 81 0.57 17.89 -3.88
C ILE A 81 1.97 17.85 -3.27
N ILE A 82 2.97 17.39 -4.03
CA ILE A 82 4.37 17.36 -3.59
C ILE A 82 4.90 18.79 -3.35
N TYR A 83 4.56 19.75 -4.21
CA TYR A 83 4.96 21.14 -3.99
C TYR A 83 4.38 21.69 -2.67
N MET A 84 3.17 21.27 -2.32
CA MET A 84 2.51 21.66 -1.08
C MET A 84 3.12 21.01 0.17
N GLU A 85 3.78 19.85 0.07
CA GLU A 85 4.56 19.27 1.18
C GLU A 85 5.63 20.25 1.70
N LYS A 86 6.18 21.09 0.82
CA LYS A 86 7.18 22.10 1.18
C LYS A 86 6.63 23.17 2.14
N TYR A 87 5.32 23.36 2.19
CA TYR A 87 4.63 24.33 3.05
C TYR A 87 4.22 23.75 4.42
N GLY A 88 4.37 22.45 4.64
CA GLY A 88 4.24 21.83 5.96
C GLY A 88 3.57 20.45 5.96
N GLN A 89 4.15 19.51 6.70
CA GLN A 89 3.70 18.11 6.82
C GLN A 89 2.24 17.97 7.31
N ARG A 90 1.77 18.88 8.18
CA ARG A 90 0.39 18.87 8.70
C ARG A 90 -0.66 19.10 7.62
N ALA A 91 -0.38 19.94 6.62
CA ALA A 91 -1.35 20.23 5.57
C ALA A 91 -1.60 18.99 4.71
N VAL A 92 -0.54 18.25 4.38
CA VAL A 92 -0.63 17.03 3.58
C VAL A 92 -1.28 15.89 4.37
N GLU A 93 -1.01 15.76 5.66
CA GLU A 93 -1.69 14.79 6.53
C GLU A 93 -3.21 15.06 6.59
N ILE A 94 -3.63 16.33 6.70
CA ILE A 94 -5.06 16.71 6.68
C ILE A 94 -5.70 16.39 5.32
N ILE A 95 -5.00 16.67 4.22
CA ILE A 95 -5.49 16.36 2.87
C ILE A 95 -5.67 14.85 2.71
N ILE A 96 -4.67 14.05 3.06
CA ILE A 96 -4.75 12.58 3.02
C ILE A 96 -5.89 12.08 3.90
N ALA A 97 -6.02 12.59 5.14
CA ALA A 97 -7.11 12.21 6.03
C ALA A 97 -8.49 12.55 5.44
N CYS A 98 -8.63 13.70 4.77
CA CYS A 98 -9.85 14.07 4.07
C CYS A 98 -10.14 13.14 2.89
N LEU A 99 -9.14 12.83 2.06
CA LEU A 99 -9.27 11.89 0.94
C LEU A 99 -9.68 10.49 1.41
N VAL A 100 -9.06 9.97 2.48
CA VAL A 100 -9.43 8.69 3.10
C VAL A 100 -10.84 8.75 3.67
N ALA A 101 -11.24 9.85 4.32
CA ALA A 101 -12.60 10.01 4.82
C ALA A 101 -13.63 9.97 3.69
N VAL A 102 -13.34 10.61 2.54
CA VAL A 102 -14.20 10.55 1.35
C VAL A 102 -14.35 9.10 0.85
N ILE A 103 -13.25 8.33 0.78
CA ILE A 103 -13.29 6.91 0.40
C ILE A 103 -14.16 6.10 1.38
N CYS A 104 -13.98 6.29 2.69
CA CYS A 104 -14.77 5.62 3.71
C CYS A 104 -16.27 5.94 3.59
N ILE A 105 -16.62 7.21 3.34
CA ILE A 105 -18.01 7.64 3.17
C ILE A 105 -18.60 7.05 1.89
N ALA A 106 -17.86 7.09 0.78
CA ALA A 106 -18.28 6.55 -0.52
C ALA A 106 -18.63 5.06 -0.40
N TYR A 107 -17.69 4.23 0.07
CA TYR A 107 -17.93 2.79 0.24
C TYR A 107 -18.93 2.48 1.35
N GLY A 108 -19.02 3.31 2.39
CA GLY A 108 -20.05 3.18 3.43
C GLY A 108 -21.47 3.37 2.87
N ILE A 109 -21.65 4.37 2.00
CA ILE A 109 -22.93 4.60 1.30
C ILE A 109 -23.22 3.44 0.34
N GLU A 110 -22.24 3.02 -0.47
CA GLU A 110 -22.43 1.91 -1.42
C GLU A 110 -22.79 0.60 -0.71
N LEU A 111 -22.14 0.28 0.41
CA LEU A 111 -22.46 -0.88 1.22
C LEU A 111 -23.90 -0.84 1.76
N PHE A 112 -24.38 0.35 2.16
CA PHE A 112 -25.74 0.53 2.63
C PHE A 112 -26.78 0.38 1.50
N LEU A 113 -26.48 0.94 0.32
CA LEU A 113 -27.36 0.82 -0.86
C LEU A 113 -27.38 -0.60 -1.43
N ALA A 114 -26.25 -1.29 -1.43
CA ALA A 114 -26.11 -2.63 -1.99
C ALA A 114 -26.86 -3.70 -1.19
N LYS A 115 -27.32 -3.40 0.04
CA LYS A 115 -28.08 -4.29 0.94
C LYS A 115 -27.56 -5.74 0.93
N PRO A 116 -26.28 -5.97 1.28
CA PRO A 116 -25.73 -7.32 1.27
C PRO A 116 -26.44 -8.22 2.29
N ASP A 117 -26.50 -9.52 2.00
CA ASP A 117 -26.93 -10.51 2.98
C ASP A 117 -25.85 -10.66 4.06
N TRP A 118 -26.04 -9.95 5.16
CA TRP A 118 -25.11 -9.93 6.29
C TRP A 118 -24.89 -11.32 6.92
N ILE A 119 -25.84 -12.24 6.79
CA ILE A 119 -25.72 -13.60 7.33
C ILE A 119 -24.69 -14.38 6.49
N GLN A 120 -24.78 -14.28 5.16
CA GLN A 120 -23.80 -14.90 4.26
C GLN A 120 -22.41 -14.27 4.38
N VAL A 121 -22.35 -12.93 4.47
CA VAL A 121 -21.08 -12.22 4.68
C VAL A 121 -20.42 -12.68 5.98
N GLY A 122 -21.16 -12.74 7.09
CA GLY A 122 -20.65 -13.22 8.37
C GLY A 122 -20.17 -14.67 8.31
N PHE A 123 -20.96 -15.55 7.68
CA PHE A 123 -20.63 -16.97 7.56
C PHE A 123 -19.36 -17.21 6.74
N HIS A 124 -19.23 -16.59 5.58
CA HIS A 124 -18.05 -16.73 4.72
C HIS A 124 -16.82 -15.97 5.22
N THR A 125 -16.99 -14.96 6.07
CA THR A 125 -15.87 -14.31 6.77
C THR A 125 -15.25 -15.24 7.82
N LEU A 126 -16.08 -16.03 8.51
CA LEU A 126 -15.65 -16.97 9.56
C LEU A 126 -15.20 -18.34 9.00
N MET A 127 -15.78 -18.78 7.88
CA MET A 127 -15.41 -20.02 7.19
C MET A 127 -14.98 -19.72 5.75
N PRO A 128 -13.69 -19.36 5.53
CA PRO A 128 -13.18 -19.17 4.18
C PRO A 128 -13.14 -20.50 3.43
N SER A 129 -13.81 -20.56 2.29
CA SER A 129 -13.71 -21.66 1.33
C SER A 129 -12.96 -21.14 0.10
N LEU A 130 -11.92 -21.85 -0.33
CA LEU A 130 -11.14 -21.55 -1.53
C LEU A 130 -11.41 -22.65 -2.56
N PRO A 131 -12.50 -22.54 -3.34
CA PRO A 131 -12.94 -23.62 -4.22
C PRO A 131 -12.01 -23.83 -5.43
N ASN A 132 -11.37 -22.76 -5.94
CA ASN A 132 -10.62 -22.78 -7.19
C ASN A 132 -9.21 -22.16 -7.04
N GLY A 133 -8.31 -22.49 -7.97
CA GLY A 133 -6.94 -21.93 -8.04
C GLY A 133 -6.92 -20.41 -8.25
N GLU A 134 -7.84 -19.87 -9.04
CA GLU A 134 -8.01 -18.42 -9.22
C GLU A 134 -8.40 -17.70 -7.92
N ALA A 135 -9.27 -18.30 -7.10
CA ALA A 135 -9.65 -17.75 -5.81
C ALA A 135 -8.45 -17.69 -4.85
N VAL A 136 -7.56 -18.69 -4.91
CA VAL A 136 -6.28 -18.67 -4.18
C VAL A 136 -5.40 -17.52 -4.70
N LEU A 137 -5.31 -17.33 -6.02
CA LEU A 137 -4.52 -16.25 -6.61
C LEU A 137 -5.02 -14.87 -6.16
N ILE A 138 -6.33 -14.61 -6.22
CA ILE A 138 -6.93 -13.36 -5.76
C ILE A 138 -6.68 -13.18 -4.26
N ALA A 139 -6.90 -14.21 -3.44
CA ALA A 139 -6.68 -14.12 -1.99
C ALA A 139 -5.21 -13.81 -1.64
N VAL A 140 -4.27 -14.44 -2.34
CA VAL A 140 -2.83 -14.17 -2.16
C VAL A 140 -2.45 -12.78 -2.69
N GLY A 141 -3.01 -12.37 -3.82
CA GLY A 141 -2.82 -11.03 -4.38
C GLY A 141 -3.33 -9.94 -3.44
N MET A 142 -4.51 -10.12 -2.85
CA MET A 142 -5.06 -9.24 -1.83
C MET A 142 -4.16 -9.17 -0.59
N LEU A 143 -3.63 -10.31 -0.12
CA LEU A 143 -2.67 -10.33 0.99
C LEU A 143 -1.39 -9.56 0.64
N GLY A 144 -0.85 -9.73 -0.57
CA GLY A 144 0.32 -9.00 -1.06
C GLY A 144 0.07 -7.49 -1.12
N ALA A 145 -1.06 -7.08 -1.68
CA ALA A 145 -1.47 -5.68 -1.79
C ALA A 145 -1.60 -4.98 -0.43
N THR A 146 -2.01 -5.71 0.63
CA THR A 146 -2.13 -5.12 1.98
C THR A 146 -0.79 -4.89 2.68
N VAL A 147 0.28 -5.57 2.26
CA VAL A 147 1.60 -5.46 2.89
C VAL A 147 2.57 -4.80 1.93
N MET A 148 2.53 -3.48 1.89
CA MET A 148 3.39 -2.66 1.03
C MET A 148 4.80 -2.49 1.65
N PRO A 149 5.89 -2.86 0.94
CA PRO A 149 7.25 -2.76 1.46
C PRO A 149 7.69 -1.31 1.73
N HIS A 150 7.29 -0.37 0.87
CA HIS A 150 7.68 1.03 0.99
C HIS A 150 7.05 1.70 2.22
N VAL A 151 5.84 1.28 2.63
CA VAL A 151 5.20 1.73 3.87
C VAL A 151 5.97 1.25 5.09
N ILE A 152 6.54 0.04 5.06
CA ILE A 152 7.40 -0.46 6.15
C ILE A 152 8.60 0.48 6.33
N TYR A 153 9.27 0.89 5.25
CA TYR A 153 10.40 1.82 5.33
C TYR A 153 9.97 3.21 5.82
N LEU A 154 8.92 3.78 5.22
CA LEU A 154 8.45 5.12 5.53
C LEU A 154 7.93 5.25 6.97
N HIS A 155 7.18 4.26 7.45
CA HIS A 155 6.63 4.30 8.80
C HIS A 155 7.73 4.30 9.88
N SER A 156 8.88 3.68 9.60
CA SER A 156 10.04 3.77 10.52
C SER A 156 10.61 5.19 10.61
N GLN A 157 10.42 6.03 9.59
CA GLN A 157 10.85 7.43 9.56
C GLN A 157 9.78 8.38 10.12
N LEU A 158 8.50 8.20 9.76
CA LEU A 158 7.42 9.09 10.21
C LEU A 158 7.32 9.17 11.74
N VAL A 159 7.55 8.04 12.41
CA VAL A 159 7.51 7.96 13.87
C VAL A 159 8.66 8.75 14.52
N GLN A 160 9.74 9.07 13.79
CA GLN A 160 10.84 9.89 14.32
C GLN A 160 10.53 11.39 14.30
N CYS A 161 9.63 11.84 13.42
CA CYS A 161 9.24 13.25 13.33
C CYS A 161 8.44 13.72 14.54
N ARG A 162 7.84 12.78 15.30
CA ARG A 162 7.20 13.04 16.60
C ARG A 162 8.29 13.03 17.68
N LYS A 163 8.39 14.10 18.50
CA LYS A 163 9.42 14.38 19.53
C LYS A 163 10.19 13.13 19.97
N THR A 164 11.50 13.09 19.70
CA THR A 164 12.37 11.97 20.08
C THR A 164 12.33 11.77 21.59
N PRO A 165 11.81 10.62 22.08
CA PRO A 165 11.74 10.35 23.51
C PRO A 165 13.16 10.13 24.08
N GLU A 166 13.56 10.98 25.02
CA GLU A 166 14.90 10.96 25.63
C GLU A 166 15.02 9.89 26.72
N THR A 167 13.91 9.51 27.36
CA THR A 167 13.87 8.50 28.44
C THR A 167 13.24 7.18 28.00
N ASP A 168 13.69 6.05 28.57
CA ASP A 168 13.10 4.73 28.30
C ASP A 168 11.59 4.68 28.59
N SER A 169 11.11 5.36 29.63
CA SER A 169 9.67 5.44 29.94
C SER A 169 8.88 6.16 28.82
N GLN A 170 9.46 7.24 28.26
CA GLN A 170 8.86 7.98 27.14
C GLN A 170 8.84 7.13 25.86
N LYS A 171 9.90 6.33 25.60
CA LYS A 171 9.94 5.39 24.47
C LYS A 171 8.81 4.36 24.54
N HIS A 172 8.55 3.82 25.72
CA HIS A 172 7.45 2.86 25.93
C HIS A 172 6.07 3.50 25.77
N MET A 173 5.88 4.73 26.28
CA MET A 173 4.64 5.46 26.09
C MET A 173 4.40 5.79 24.62
N HIS A 174 5.41 6.30 23.93
CA HIS A 174 5.34 6.62 22.50
C HIS A 174 5.00 5.37 21.68
N PHE A 175 5.65 4.23 21.97
CA PHE A 175 5.33 2.96 21.32
C PHE A 175 3.89 2.49 21.59
N LYS A 176 3.34 2.69 22.79
CA LYS A 176 1.94 2.33 23.09
C LYS A 176 0.96 3.18 22.28
N LEU A 177 1.21 4.48 22.17
CA LEU A 177 0.38 5.40 21.39
C LEU A 177 0.45 5.08 19.90
N GLU A 178 1.65 4.91 19.36
CA GLU A 178 1.85 4.52 17.95
C GLU A 178 1.22 3.16 17.64
N ARG A 179 1.29 2.20 18.56
CA ARG A 179 0.59 0.92 18.39
C ARG A 179 -0.93 1.10 18.31
N LEU A 180 -1.51 2.00 19.10
CA LEU A 180 -2.93 2.30 19.03
C LEU A 180 -3.28 2.95 17.69
N ASP A 181 -2.48 3.90 17.23
CA ASP A 181 -2.64 4.60 15.95
C ASP A 181 -2.62 3.60 14.76
N ILE A 182 -1.60 2.74 14.71
CA ILE A 182 -1.48 1.67 13.69
C ILE A 182 -2.68 0.73 13.73
N VAL A 183 -3.13 0.32 14.92
CA VAL A 183 -4.28 -0.58 15.05
C VAL A 183 -5.55 0.09 14.54
N LEU A 184 -5.80 1.35 14.90
CA LEU A 184 -6.98 2.09 14.43
C LEU A 184 -6.94 2.28 12.91
N ALA A 185 -5.84 2.83 12.37
CA ALA A 185 -5.70 3.12 10.95
C ALA A 185 -5.82 1.85 10.08
N MET A 186 -5.17 0.76 10.48
CA MET A 186 -5.23 -0.49 9.71
C MET A 186 -6.59 -1.19 9.80
N ASN A 187 -7.34 -1.03 10.90
CA ASN A 187 -8.71 -1.54 10.97
C ASN A 187 -9.67 -0.74 10.09
N ILE A 188 -9.48 0.58 9.98
CA ILE A 188 -10.24 1.40 9.03
C ILE A 188 -9.95 0.95 7.60
N ALA A 189 -8.68 0.76 7.24
CA ALA A 189 -8.30 0.24 5.92
C ALA A 189 -8.88 -1.17 5.66
N PHE A 190 -8.87 -2.04 6.66
CA PHE A 190 -9.49 -3.36 6.58
C PHE A 190 -11.00 -3.27 6.31
N LEU A 191 -11.71 -2.37 7.01
CA LEU A 191 -13.15 -2.19 6.82
C LEU A 191 -13.48 -1.68 5.41
N VAL A 192 -12.69 -0.74 4.88
CA VAL A 192 -12.84 -0.25 3.50
C VAL A 192 -12.60 -1.37 2.49
N ASN A 193 -11.51 -2.12 2.64
CA ASN A 193 -11.21 -3.25 1.76
C ASN A 193 -12.30 -4.33 1.81
N ALA A 194 -12.81 -4.64 3.01
CA ALA A 194 -13.91 -5.57 3.17
C ALA A 194 -15.19 -5.05 2.50
N ALA A 195 -15.52 -3.76 2.66
CA ALA A 195 -16.65 -3.14 2.00
C ALA A 195 -16.52 -3.20 0.47
N MET A 196 -15.34 -2.93 -0.08
CA MET A 196 -15.08 -3.00 -1.52
C MET A 196 -15.34 -4.41 -2.08
N VAL A 197 -14.90 -5.46 -1.38
CA VAL A 197 -15.14 -6.86 -1.77
C VAL A 197 -16.61 -7.21 -1.67
N VAL A 198 -17.28 -6.83 -0.57
CA VAL A 198 -18.70 -7.12 -0.35
C VAL A 198 -19.57 -6.42 -1.40
N VAL A 199 -19.32 -5.15 -1.70
CA VAL A 199 -20.02 -4.40 -2.76
C VAL A 199 -19.77 -5.06 -4.11
N SER A 200 -18.52 -5.43 -4.42
CA SER A 200 -18.20 -6.11 -5.69
C SER A 200 -18.95 -7.45 -5.81
N ALA A 201 -19.03 -8.23 -4.73
CA ALA A 201 -19.75 -9.49 -4.71
C ALA A 201 -21.28 -9.30 -4.80
N SER A 202 -21.86 -8.35 -4.07
CA SER A 202 -23.31 -8.14 -4.08
C SER A 202 -23.82 -7.51 -5.37
N VAL A 203 -23.00 -6.71 -6.05
CA VAL A 203 -23.38 -5.97 -7.27
C VAL A 203 -23.03 -6.73 -8.55
N PHE A 204 -21.82 -7.29 -8.67
CA PHE A 204 -21.37 -7.90 -9.92
C PHE A 204 -21.62 -9.42 -9.97
N PHE A 205 -21.38 -10.14 -8.87
CA PHE A 205 -21.49 -11.61 -8.85
C PHE A 205 -22.94 -12.09 -8.91
N THR A 206 -23.88 -11.37 -8.28
CA THR A 206 -25.31 -11.70 -8.32
C THR A 206 -25.93 -11.56 -9.72
N GLN A 207 -25.29 -10.80 -10.62
CA GLN A 207 -25.76 -10.55 -11.98
C GLN A 207 -25.02 -11.35 -13.05
N GLY A 208 -24.04 -12.17 -12.67
CA GLY A 208 -23.26 -13.00 -13.60
C GLY A 208 -22.41 -12.19 -14.58
N MET A 209 -22.03 -10.95 -14.25
CA MET A 209 -21.14 -10.14 -15.09
C MET A 209 -19.67 -10.46 -14.79
N GLU A 210 -18.95 -10.98 -15.78
CA GLU A 210 -17.48 -11.00 -15.76
C GLU A 210 -16.97 -9.58 -16.00
N VAL A 211 -16.36 -8.99 -14.98
CA VAL A 211 -15.79 -7.65 -15.05
C VAL A 211 -14.34 -7.77 -15.53
N GLU A 212 -14.12 -7.54 -16.82
CA GLU A 212 -12.78 -7.59 -17.44
C GLU A 212 -12.06 -6.22 -17.43
N SER A 213 -12.72 -5.15 -16.97
CA SER A 213 -12.19 -3.78 -16.96
C SER A 213 -12.73 -2.94 -15.79
N ILE A 214 -11.92 -2.02 -15.26
CA ILE A 214 -12.33 -1.07 -14.20
C ILE A 214 -13.42 -0.13 -14.73
N GLU A 215 -13.39 0.14 -16.03
CA GLU A 215 -14.39 0.89 -16.78
C GLU A 215 -15.75 0.18 -16.77
N GLN A 216 -15.78 -1.14 -17.01
CA GLN A 216 -17.00 -1.94 -16.89
C GLN A 216 -17.52 -1.97 -15.46
N ALA A 217 -16.64 -2.08 -14.45
CA ALA A 217 -17.04 -2.02 -13.03
C ALA A 217 -17.76 -0.70 -12.71
N HIS A 218 -17.19 0.42 -13.18
CA HIS A 218 -17.77 1.75 -12.98
C HIS A 218 -19.10 1.94 -13.72
N GLN A 219 -19.18 1.49 -14.98
CA GLN A 219 -20.40 1.61 -15.78
C GLN A 219 -21.54 0.73 -15.26
N SER A 220 -21.22 -0.42 -14.66
CA SER A 220 -22.22 -1.31 -14.05
C SER A 220 -22.68 -0.84 -12.66
N LEU A 221 -21.89 -0.02 -11.94
CA LEU A 221 -22.33 0.65 -10.71
C LEU A 221 -23.43 1.70 -10.97
N ALA A 222 -23.37 2.43 -12.09
CA ALA A 222 -24.33 3.50 -12.41
C ALA A 222 -25.80 3.06 -12.49
N PRO A 223 -26.19 1.97 -13.20
CA PRO A 223 -27.57 1.50 -13.24
C PRO A 223 -28.03 0.80 -11.96
N LEU A 224 -27.11 0.27 -11.15
CA LEU A 224 -27.42 -0.58 -9.99
C LEU A 224 -27.51 0.19 -8.67
N LEU A 225 -26.68 1.21 -8.51
CA LEU A 225 -26.60 2.04 -7.30
C LEU A 225 -26.91 3.53 -7.58
N GLY A 226 -27.13 3.89 -8.84
CA GLY A 226 -27.44 5.25 -9.29
C GLY A 226 -26.20 6.08 -9.67
N SER A 227 -26.41 7.18 -10.42
CA SER A 227 -25.34 8.05 -10.92
C SER A 227 -24.43 8.64 -9.82
N PHE A 228 -24.94 8.74 -8.59
CA PHE A 228 -24.16 9.19 -7.43
C PHE A 228 -23.08 8.19 -6.98
N SER A 229 -23.33 6.87 -7.11
CA SER A 229 -22.34 5.84 -6.71
C SER A 229 -21.19 5.75 -7.69
N SER A 230 -21.48 5.79 -9.00
CA SER A 230 -20.44 5.84 -10.04
C SER A 230 -19.50 7.05 -9.85
N GLY A 231 -20.05 8.25 -9.60
CA GLY A 231 -19.24 9.42 -9.26
C GLY A 231 -18.43 9.26 -7.96
N ALA A 232 -19.02 8.67 -6.92
CA ALA A 232 -18.33 8.41 -5.65
C ALA A 232 -17.15 7.43 -5.81
N PHE A 233 -17.31 6.38 -6.62
CA PHE A 233 -16.24 5.44 -6.95
C PHE A 233 -15.09 6.13 -7.70
N ALA A 234 -15.40 6.94 -8.73
CA ALA A 234 -14.38 7.67 -9.48
C ALA A 234 -13.62 8.67 -8.60
N ILE A 235 -14.32 9.38 -7.70
CA ILE A 235 -13.71 10.28 -6.71
C ILE A 235 -12.84 9.49 -5.73
N ALA A 236 -13.28 8.32 -5.27
CA ALA A 236 -12.51 7.46 -4.37
C ALA A 236 -11.23 6.93 -5.03
N LEU A 237 -11.30 6.52 -6.31
CA LEU A 237 -10.16 6.05 -7.08
C LEU A 237 -9.12 7.18 -7.28
N LEU A 238 -9.60 8.38 -7.64
CA LEU A 238 -8.79 9.58 -7.76
C LEU A 238 -8.13 9.96 -6.44
N ALA A 239 -8.91 9.98 -5.36
CA ALA A 239 -8.46 10.31 -4.01
C ALA A 239 -7.38 9.33 -3.51
N SER A 240 -7.57 8.04 -3.75
CA SER A 240 -6.61 6.99 -3.41
C SER A 240 -5.29 7.17 -4.16
N GLY A 241 -5.34 7.38 -5.48
CA GLY A 241 -4.15 7.57 -6.30
C GLY A 241 -3.35 8.83 -5.92
N LEU A 242 -4.03 9.95 -5.66
CA LEU A 242 -3.38 11.20 -5.24
C LEU A 242 -2.80 11.11 -3.82
N SER A 243 -3.53 10.51 -2.89
CA SER A 243 -3.07 10.33 -1.50
C SER A 243 -1.82 9.46 -1.45
N SER A 244 -1.83 8.34 -2.16
CA SER A 244 -0.75 7.36 -2.09
C SER A 244 0.51 7.85 -2.83
N SER A 245 0.35 8.65 -3.89
CA SER A 245 1.46 9.29 -4.59
C SER A 245 2.36 10.13 -3.66
N ALA A 246 1.78 10.91 -2.74
CA ALA A 246 2.55 11.69 -1.77
C ALA A 246 3.39 10.77 -0.87
N VAL A 247 2.75 9.73 -0.32
CA VAL A 247 3.38 8.70 0.52
C VAL A 247 4.52 7.99 -0.24
N GLY A 248 4.30 7.65 -1.51
CA GLY A 248 5.29 7.01 -2.39
C GLY A 248 6.55 7.87 -2.55
N THR A 249 6.41 9.18 -2.72
CA THR A 249 7.58 10.08 -2.84
C THR A 249 8.39 10.17 -1.55
N LEU A 250 7.73 10.27 -0.40
CA LEU A 250 8.40 10.28 0.90
C LEU A 250 9.12 8.95 1.15
N ALA A 251 8.50 7.83 0.76
CA ALA A 251 9.11 6.51 0.87
C ALA A 251 10.35 6.37 -0.04
N GLY A 252 10.26 6.80 -1.30
CA GLY A 252 11.39 6.78 -2.25
C GLY A 252 12.58 7.61 -1.75
N GLN A 253 12.33 8.79 -1.18
CA GLN A 253 13.37 9.59 -0.55
C GLN A 253 14.00 8.89 0.66
N THR A 254 13.18 8.25 1.49
CA THR A 254 13.62 7.48 2.66
C THR A 254 14.52 6.32 2.25
N ILE A 255 14.12 5.58 1.21
CA ILE A 255 14.85 4.43 0.64
C ILE A 255 16.20 4.89 0.08
N MET A 256 16.21 5.93 -0.76
CA MET A 256 17.41 6.38 -1.45
C MET A 256 18.42 7.05 -0.52
N LYS A 257 17.95 7.88 0.42
CA LYS A 257 18.80 8.48 1.45
C LYS A 257 19.31 7.43 2.43
N GLY A 258 18.46 6.50 2.86
CA GLY A 258 18.85 5.59 3.93
C GLY A 258 19.74 4.44 3.46
N PHE A 259 19.45 3.82 2.31
CA PHE A 259 20.32 2.77 1.78
C PHE A 259 21.60 3.38 1.16
N VAL A 260 21.51 4.25 0.15
CA VAL A 260 22.70 4.65 -0.65
C VAL A 260 23.28 6.02 -0.25
N ASN A 261 22.62 6.75 0.66
CA ASN A 261 23.00 8.13 1.04
C ASN A 261 23.03 9.09 -0.16
N LEU A 262 22.17 8.84 -1.15
CA LEU A 262 21.97 9.73 -2.29
C LEU A 262 20.88 10.75 -1.95
N LYS A 263 21.21 12.04 -2.05
CA LYS A 263 20.27 13.14 -1.86
C LYS A 263 19.81 13.64 -3.21
N LEU A 264 18.78 13.01 -3.78
CA LEU A 264 18.14 13.53 -4.99
C LEU A 264 16.97 14.47 -4.63
N PRO A 265 16.74 15.53 -5.42
CA PRO A 265 15.58 16.39 -5.24
C PRO A 265 14.29 15.60 -5.54
N MET A 266 13.20 15.91 -4.82
CA MET A 266 11.89 15.22 -4.93
C MET A 266 11.42 15.06 -6.38
N ILE A 267 11.62 16.10 -7.19
CA ILE A 267 11.19 16.15 -8.59
C ILE A 267 11.87 15.06 -9.42
N VAL A 268 13.16 14.81 -9.19
CA VAL A 268 13.92 13.80 -9.96
C VAL A 268 13.45 12.40 -9.56
N THR A 269 13.31 12.13 -8.26
CA THR A 269 12.77 10.85 -7.79
C THR A 269 11.39 10.60 -8.38
N ARG A 270 10.50 11.61 -8.35
CA ARG A 270 9.15 11.49 -8.90
C ARG A 270 9.14 11.24 -10.41
N LEU A 271 9.96 11.95 -11.17
CA LEU A 271 10.07 11.73 -12.62
C LEU A 271 10.51 10.30 -12.90
N VAL A 272 11.54 9.81 -12.19
CA VAL A 272 12.03 8.44 -12.38
C VAL A 272 10.95 7.40 -12.05
N THR A 273 10.17 7.59 -10.98
CA THR A 273 9.13 6.62 -10.60
C THR A 273 7.88 6.67 -11.48
N MET A 274 7.55 7.83 -12.04
CA MET A 274 6.36 8.04 -12.85
C MET A 274 6.55 7.68 -14.34
N VAL A 275 7.79 7.74 -14.85
CA VAL A 275 8.11 7.43 -16.25
C VAL A 275 7.58 6.06 -16.71
N PRO A 276 7.76 4.95 -15.97
CA PRO A 276 7.22 3.65 -16.36
C PRO A 276 5.70 3.65 -16.54
N ALA A 277 4.97 4.32 -15.64
CA ALA A 277 3.52 4.41 -15.70
C ALA A 277 3.05 5.22 -16.91
N MET A 278 3.72 6.35 -17.19
CA MET A 278 3.42 7.17 -18.37
C MET A 278 3.68 6.45 -19.69
N ILE A 279 4.77 5.66 -19.78
CA ILE A 279 5.06 4.85 -20.96
C ILE A 279 3.96 3.81 -21.18
N ILE A 280 3.53 3.12 -20.12
CA ILE A 280 2.49 2.08 -20.20
C ILE A 280 1.15 2.67 -20.66
N ILE A 281 0.78 3.84 -20.15
CA ILE A 281 -0.44 4.56 -20.59
C ILE A 281 -0.30 5.03 -22.06
N ALA A 282 0.86 5.57 -22.44
CA ALA A 282 1.09 6.03 -23.81
C ALA A 282 1.07 4.89 -24.85
N LEU A 283 1.49 3.69 -24.44
CA LEU A 283 1.43 2.48 -25.26
C LEU A 283 0.03 1.84 -25.31
N GLY A 284 -0.95 2.35 -24.55
CA GLY A 284 -2.30 1.81 -24.51
C GLY A 284 -2.39 0.39 -23.95
N ILE A 285 -1.44 -0.02 -23.11
CA ILE A 285 -1.44 -1.34 -22.47
C ILE A 285 -2.63 -1.41 -21.50
N ASN A 286 -3.28 -2.57 -21.43
CA ASN A 286 -4.42 -2.78 -20.54
C ASN A 286 -4.03 -2.49 -19.06
N PRO A 287 -4.71 -1.54 -18.38
CA PRO A 287 -4.41 -1.15 -17.00
C PRO A 287 -4.42 -2.29 -16.00
N ILE A 288 -5.33 -3.26 -16.14
CA ILE A 288 -5.44 -4.39 -15.21
C ILE A 288 -4.21 -5.29 -15.30
N LYS A 289 -3.74 -5.58 -16.53
CA LYS A 289 -2.52 -6.37 -16.70
C LYS A 289 -1.31 -5.67 -16.08
N ALA A 290 -1.20 -4.36 -16.27
CA ALA A 290 -0.15 -3.57 -15.63
C ALA A 290 -0.25 -3.59 -14.10
N LEU A 291 -1.47 -3.55 -13.55
CA LEU A 291 -1.74 -3.64 -12.13
C LEU A 291 -1.31 -5.00 -11.55
N VAL A 292 -1.65 -6.11 -12.23
CA VAL A 292 -1.25 -7.46 -11.82
C VAL A 292 0.27 -7.62 -11.85
N VAL A 293 0.94 -7.16 -12.91
CA VAL A 293 2.41 -7.19 -13.00
C VAL A 293 3.05 -6.38 -11.88
N SER A 294 2.50 -5.22 -11.54
CA SER A 294 2.95 -4.43 -10.38
C SER A 294 2.89 -5.24 -9.09
N GLN A 295 1.78 -5.95 -8.83
CA GLN A 295 1.65 -6.79 -7.64
C GLN A 295 2.70 -7.90 -7.60
N VAL A 296 2.98 -8.54 -8.74
CA VAL A 296 4.03 -9.57 -8.85
C VAL A 296 5.40 -9.00 -8.50
N VAL A 297 5.72 -7.78 -8.93
CA VAL A 297 6.97 -7.09 -8.57
C VAL A 297 7.02 -6.80 -7.07
N LEU A 298 5.92 -6.35 -6.46
CA LEU A 298 5.83 -6.12 -5.01
C LEU A 298 6.06 -7.41 -4.22
N SER A 299 5.52 -8.53 -4.69
CA SER A 299 5.69 -9.86 -4.09
C SER A 299 7.16 -10.26 -3.96
N PHE A 300 8.00 -9.94 -4.94
CA PHE A 300 9.44 -10.18 -4.87
C PHE A 300 10.18 -9.25 -3.91
N ALA A 301 9.74 -8.00 -3.80
CA ALA A 301 10.41 -7.01 -2.95
C ALA A 301 10.06 -7.15 -1.46
N LEU A 302 8.91 -7.73 -1.15
CA LEU A 302 8.41 -7.83 0.23
C LEU A 302 9.34 -8.62 1.18
N PRO A 303 9.86 -9.82 0.81
CA PRO A 303 10.83 -10.53 1.64
C PRO A 303 12.09 -9.71 1.92
N VAL A 304 12.54 -8.93 0.93
CA VAL A 304 13.73 -8.07 1.03
C VAL A 304 13.56 -6.99 2.09
N ALA A 305 12.33 -6.53 2.35
CA ALA A 305 12.03 -5.58 3.43
C ALA A 305 11.84 -6.25 4.80
N ILE A 306 11.11 -7.36 4.84
CA ILE A 306 10.72 -8.01 6.11
C ILE A 306 11.91 -8.71 6.77
N ILE A 307 12.79 -9.37 6.00
CA ILE A 307 13.90 -10.15 6.56
C ILE A 307 14.87 -9.25 7.35
N PRO A 308 15.39 -8.13 6.80
CA PRO A 308 16.23 -7.21 7.56
C PRO A 308 15.51 -6.63 8.78
N LEU A 309 14.23 -6.28 8.65
CA LEU A 309 13.44 -5.77 9.77
C LEU A 309 13.41 -6.78 10.94
N MET A 310 13.14 -8.06 10.65
CA MET A 310 13.11 -9.11 11.68
C MET A 310 14.48 -9.39 12.29
N LEU A 311 15.55 -9.35 11.48
CA LEU A 311 16.92 -9.53 11.97
C LEU A 311 17.37 -8.39 12.90
N LEU A 312 17.07 -7.14 12.52
CA LEU A 312 17.45 -5.95 13.30
C LEU A 312 16.65 -5.82 14.58
N THR A 313 15.35 -6.11 14.54
CA THR A 313 14.48 -5.97 15.72
C THR A 313 14.68 -7.08 16.77
N ARG A 314 15.38 -8.16 16.42
CA ARG A 314 15.83 -9.21 17.33
C ARG A 314 17.12 -8.85 18.08
N ARG A 315 17.94 -7.95 17.54
CA ARG A 315 19.27 -7.62 18.08
C ARG A 315 19.18 -6.73 19.32
N LYS A 316 19.71 -7.23 20.44
CA LYS A 316 19.70 -6.53 21.75
C LYS A 316 20.59 -5.29 21.76
N ASP A 317 21.69 -5.36 21.04
CA ASP A 317 22.66 -4.28 20.86
C ASP A 317 22.07 -3.07 20.12
N ILE A 318 21.04 -3.28 19.30
CA ILE A 318 20.40 -2.23 18.49
C ILE A 318 19.14 -1.69 19.18
N MET A 319 18.27 -2.59 19.65
CA MET A 319 16.94 -2.22 20.15
C MET A 319 16.91 -1.86 21.64
N GLY A 320 17.96 -2.17 22.41
CA GLY A 320 18.05 -1.87 23.83
C GLY A 320 16.87 -2.43 24.63
N THR A 321 16.11 -1.55 25.28
CA THR A 321 14.94 -1.90 26.12
C THR A 321 13.72 -2.34 25.30
N LEU A 322 13.64 -2.00 24.02
CA LEU A 322 12.51 -2.30 23.12
C LEU A 322 12.72 -3.56 22.26
N VAL A 323 13.65 -4.43 22.63
CA VAL A 323 13.90 -5.70 21.92
C VAL A 323 12.64 -6.54 21.75
N ASN A 324 12.52 -7.21 20.60
CA ASN A 324 11.45 -8.17 20.39
C ASN A 324 11.53 -9.32 21.40
N ARG A 325 10.42 -9.53 22.13
CA ARG A 325 10.23 -10.71 22.97
C ARG A 325 10.27 -11.99 22.11
N PRO A 326 10.65 -13.14 22.69
CA PRO A 326 10.76 -14.40 21.94
C PRO A 326 9.45 -14.75 21.23
N LEU A 327 8.30 -14.54 21.86
CA LEU A 327 6.98 -14.71 21.24
C LEU A 327 6.80 -13.81 20.00
N THR A 328 7.09 -12.51 20.11
CA THR A 328 7.01 -11.58 18.98
C THR A 328 7.94 -12.01 17.84
N ASN A 329 9.15 -12.46 18.16
CA ASN A 329 10.09 -12.93 17.15
C ASN A 329 9.58 -14.20 16.44
N ILE A 330 9.05 -15.18 17.18
CA ILE A 330 8.46 -16.41 16.62
C ILE A 330 7.28 -16.06 15.72
N THR A 331 6.34 -15.24 16.19
CA THR A 331 5.19 -14.78 15.38
C THR A 331 5.64 -14.06 14.12
N GLY A 332 6.66 -13.21 14.21
CA GLY A 332 7.17 -12.49 13.04
C GLY A 332 7.83 -13.41 12.01
N TRP A 333 8.57 -14.43 12.45
CA TRP A 333 9.11 -15.45 11.54
C TRP A 333 8.02 -16.32 10.91
N ILE A 334 6.98 -16.69 11.66
CA ILE A 334 5.81 -17.40 11.11
C ILE A 334 5.15 -16.56 10.01
N ILE A 335 4.88 -15.29 10.28
CA ILE A 335 4.30 -14.36 9.29
C ILE A 335 5.22 -14.20 8.08
N THR A 336 6.53 -14.07 8.30
CA THR A 336 7.52 -13.92 7.23
C THR A 336 7.55 -15.15 6.34
N THR A 337 7.61 -16.35 6.92
CA THR A 337 7.59 -17.62 6.19
C THR A 337 6.30 -17.79 5.41
N LEU A 338 5.16 -17.49 6.03
CA LEU A 338 3.85 -17.56 5.37
C LEU A 338 3.75 -16.59 4.18
N ILE A 339 4.20 -15.35 4.35
CA ILE A 339 4.25 -14.37 3.26
C ILE A 339 5.16 -14.87 2.14
N ILE A 340 6.36 -15.37 2.45
CA ILE A 340 7.29 -15.89 1.44
C ILE A 340 6.68 -17.10 0.70
N SER A 341 6.04 -18.03 1.42
CA SER A 341 5.41 -19.19 0.80
C SER A 341 4.25 -18.79 -0.12
N LEU A 342 3.39 -17.87 0.33
CA LEU A 342 2.27 -17.39 -0.48
C LEU A 342 2.76 -16.63 -1.73
N ASN A 343 3.78 -15.77 -1.59
CA ASN A 343 4.38 -15.11 -2.74
C ASN A 343 5.03 -16.11 -3.71
N THR A 344 5.65 -17.17 -3.20
CA THR A 344 6.20 -18.24 -4.06
C THR A 344 5.10 -18.95 -4.85
N VAL A 345 3.96 -19.23 -4.22
CA VAL A 345 2.77 -19.79 -4.89
C VAL A 345 2.23 -18.82 -5.95
N LEU A 346 2.10 -17.52 -5.63
CA LEU A 346 1.63 -16.52 -6.58
C LEU A 346 2.55 -16.43 -7.81
N LEU A 347 3.86 -16.46 -7.60
CA LEU A 347 4.83 -16.50 -8.68
C LEU A 347 4.71 -17.76 -9.51
N TYR A 348 4.60 -18.92 -8.86
CA TYR A 348 4.42 -20.18 -9.57
C TYR A 348 3.15 -20.16 -10.46
N LEU A 349 2.02 -19.67 -9.93
CA LEU A 349 0.77 -19.56 -10.69
C LEU A 349 0.88 -18.54 -11.83
N THR A 350 1.52 -17.40 -11.58
CA THR A 350 1.70 -16.36 -12.61
C THR A 350 2.58 -16.84 -13.76
N PHE A 351 3.67 -17.56 -13.46
CA PHE A 351 4.59 -18.07 -14.49
C PHE A 351 4.08 -19.33 -15.20
N THR A 352 3.21 -20.12 -14.57
CA THR A 352 2.62 -21.31 -15.21
C THR A 352 1.38 -21.00 -16.06
N GLY A 353 0.90 -19.75 -16.05
CA GLY A 353 -0.20 -19.32 -16.91
C GLY A 353 -1.56 -19.92 -16.54
N ILE A 354 -1.70 -20.41 -15.30
CA ILE A 354 -2.99 -20.86 -14.72
C ILE A 354 -3.71 -19.63 -14.11
N ALA A 355 -3.54 -18.46 -14.72
CA ALA A 355 -3.93 -17.15 -14.23
C ALA A 355 -4.58 -16.33 -15.34
#